data_AF-A0A182JEB1-F1
#
_entry.id   AF-A0A182JEB1-F1
#
_cell.length_a   1.000
_cell.length_b   1.000
_cell.length_c   1.000
_cell.angle_alpha   90.00
_cell.angle_beta   90.00
_cell.angle_gamma   90.00
#
_symmetry.space_group_name_H-M   'P 1'
#
loop_
_entity.id
_entity.type
_entity.pdbx_description
1 polymer ?
#
loop_
_entity_poly.entity_id
_entity_poly.type
_entity_poly.pdbx_seq_one_letter_code
_entity_poly.pdbx_strand_id
1 'polypeptide(L)'
;MGFPSTEKSVLRPHVPPRCQHWLKHWRESWLRWPELPRRASHDDWCHDGTFHEAVTGVLLMAQLFSIMPVCGILAKDPRKLRFSYVSGRAFYAYFCATGIGFMATMALYFFVSKRYNFQKMVTAFFYTYNLYAMFRFGQLAKRWPALMVKWTRIDQTLPPQKDEFERATLGYRIKLCSILVMTLSLSEHLLSIVAAVHYSNNCPAVHDPYEAFFKSNFAFLYYYFRYSALRGFLTKFFNVICNFMWSYVDLFVIVISMGLSHSFRRINAFLFQHKREKMTEQFWGEQRQKFRNVCDLVTTVDDHISLITMLSISNNLFFICVQILNSMNSRPTFVHTVYFWFNLVILIGRTLAVAMFAAEVNDESKRPIEVLRTIPRSGWCLEAKRFAEEVTTDTVALTGMKFFSMTRQLVLNVTGAIITYELVLIQFHKDEAPDVDLCKLKRIDTL
;
A
#
# COMPACT_ATOMS: atom_id res chain seq x y z
N MET A 1 -12.35 -11.22 -88.37
CA MET A 1 -11.04 -11.90 -88.26
C MET A 1 -10.12 -11.03 -87.43
N GLY A 2 -9.47 -11.62 -86.40
CA GLY A 2 -8.26 -11.07 -85.77
C GLY A 2 -8.46 -10.21 -84.52
N PHE A 3 -8.10 -10.78 -83.36
CA PHE A 3 -8.09 -10.23 -81.99
C PHE A 3 -7.18 -9.00 -81.78
N PRO A 4 -7.41 -8.19 -80.72
CA PRO A 4 -6.36 -7.43 -80.06
C PRO A 4 -6.01 -8.02 -78.68
N SER A 5 -4.72 -8.23 -78.47
CA SER A 5 -4.07 -8.55 -77.20
C SER A 5 -4.12 -7.37 -76.23
N THR A 6 -4.55 -7.60 -74.99
CA THR A 6 -4.29 -6.69 -73.86
C THR A 6 -3.67 -7.47 -72.70
N GLU A 7 -2.40 -7.21 -72.44
CA GLU A 7 -1.67 -7.69 -71.27
C GLU A 7 -1.93 -6.70 -70.12
N LYS A 8 -2.65 -7.13 -69.08
CA LYS A 8 -2.86 -6.36 -67.84
C LYS A 8 -1.99 -6.96 -66.72
N SER A 9 -0.99 -6.19 -66.30
CA SER A 9 -0.18 -6.46 -65.11
C SER A 9 -1.02 -6.42 -63.83
N VAL A 10 -0.97 -7.50 -63.05
CA VAL A 10 -1.62 -7.66 -61.75
C VAL A 10 -0.84 -6.89 -60.66
N LEU A 11 -1.43 -5.81 -60.12
CA LEU A 11 -0.95 -5.19 -58.88
C LEU A 11 -1.51 -5.96 -57.66
N ARG A 12 -0.63 -6.46 -56.78
CA ARG A 12 -0.98 -7.01 -55.47
C ARG A 12 -1.36 -5.89 -54.49
N PRO A 13 -2.32 -6.08 -53.58
CA PRO A 13 -2.66 -5.06 -52.58
C PRO A 13 -1.56 -4.92 -51.51
N HIS A 14 -1.17 -3.68 -51.22
CA HIS A 14 -0.30 -3.31 -50.11
C HIS A 14 -0.97 -3.61 -48.76
N VAL A 15 -0.38 -4.52 -47.99
CA VAL A 15 -0.70 -4.70 -46.56
C VAL A 15 -0.01 -3.57 -45.79
N PRO A 16 -0.73 -2.70 -45.06
CA PRO A 16 -0.10 -1.62 -44.30
C PRO A 16 0.69 -2.19 -43.11
N PRO A 17 1.81 -1.57 -42.71
CA PRO A 17 2.67 -2.09 -41.65
C PRO A 17 1.94 -2.06 -40.31
N ARG A 18 1.98 -3.20 -39.59
CA ARG A 18 1.42 -3.45 -38.25
C ARG A 18 1.68 -2.31 -37.25
N CYS A 19 2.80 -1.59 -37.42
CA CYS A 19 3.21 -0.46 -36.58
C CYS A 19 2.24 0.74 -36.63
N GLN A 20 1.64 1.05 -37.79
CA GLN A 20 0.70 2.17 -37.91
C GLN A 20 -0.62 1.89 -37.20
N HIS A 21 -1.09 0.65 -37.22
CA HIS A 21 -2.28 0.23 -36.49
C HIS A 21 -2.05 0.29 -34.97
N TRP A 22 -0.84 -0.09 -34.52
CA TRP A 22 -0.41 0.06 -33.14
C TRP A 22 -0.34 1.52 -32.70
N LEU A 23 0.29 2.41 -33.49
CA LEU A 23 0.36 3.84 -33.22
C LEU A 23 -1.01 4.52 -33.18
N LYS A 24 -1.93 4.10 -34.05
CA LYS A 24 -3.30 4.63 -34.09
C LYS A 24 -4.09 4.22 -32.85
N HIS A 25 -4.03 2.95 -32.46
CA HIS A 25 -4.66 2.43 -31.25
C HIS A 25 -4.03 3.02 -29.97
N TRP A 26 -2.72 3.31 -30.01
CA TRP A 26 -1.97 3.95 -28.93
C TRP A 26 -2.39 5.42 -28.77
N ARG A 27 -2.50 6.19 -29.87
CA ARG A 27 -3.08 7.54 -29.86
C ARG A 27 -4.51 7.55 -29.35
N GLU A 28 -5.37 6.66 -29.83
CA GLU A 28 -6.78 6.56 -29.40
C GLU A 28 -6.95 6.13 -27.92
N SER A 29 -5.97 5.41 -27.36
CA SER A 29 -5.93 5.08 -25.94
C SER A 29 -5.35 6.19 -25.06
N TRP A 30 -4.43 7.00 -25.60
CA TRP A 30 -3.76 8.08 -24.87
C TRP A 30 -4.59 9.37 -24.86
N LEU A 31 -5.35 9.63 -25.93
CA LEU A 31 -6.23 10.80 -26.09
C LEU A 31 -7.65 10.62 -25.54
N ARG A 32 -7.99 9.46 -24.95
CA ARG A 32 -9.18 9.37 -24.10
C ARG A 32 -8.89 10.05 -22.76
N TRP A 33 -8.96 11.38 -22.80
CA TRP A 33 -9.22 12.20 -21.61
C TRP A 33 -10.46 11.65 -20.89
N PRO A 34 -10.57 11.80 -19.55
CA PRO A 34 -11.82 11.49 -18.87
C PRO A 34 -12.95 12.21 -19.61
N GLU A 35 -14.02 11.49 -19.93
CA GLU A 35 -15.23 12.15 -20.43
C GLU A 35 -15.57 13.32 -19.50
N LEU A 36 -15.98 14.45 -20.09
CA LEU A 36 -16.39 15.64 -19.35
C LEU A 36 -17.23 15.22 -18.13
N PRO A 37 -16.98 15.80 -16.93
CA PRO A 37 -17.69 15.41 -15.73
C PRO A 37 -19.20 15.50 -15.97
N ARG A 38 -19.84 14.33 -16.10
CA ARG A 38 -21.28 14.23 -16.22
C ARG A 38 -21.88 14.67 -14.89
N ARG A 39 -22.99 15.42 -14.97
CA ARG A 39 -23.77 15.80 -13.78
C ARG A 39 -24.14 14.53 -13.02
N ALA A 40 -23.74 14.45 -11.75
CA ALA A 40 -24.02 13.30 -10.90
C ALA A 40 -25.52 13.01 -10.91
N SER A 41 -25.86 11.77 -11.24
CA SER A 41 -27.22 11.25 -11.23
C SER A 41 -27.54 10.61 -9.88
N HIS A 42 -28.83 10.40 -9.58
CA HIS A 42 -29.25 9.72 -8.36
C HIS A 42 -28.53 8.38 -8.15
N ASP A 43 -28.29 7.63 -9.23
CA ASP A 43 -27.61 6.33 -9.21
C ASP A 43 -26.12 6.43 -8.82
N ASP A 44 -25.49 7.60 -8.90
CA ASP A 44 -24.10 7.82 -8.48
C ASP A 44 -23.99 8.03 -6.95
N TRP A 45 -25.10 8.36 -6.29
CA TRP A 45 -25.20 8.49 -4.83
C TRP A 45 -25.70 7.21 -4.16
N CYS A 46 -26.23 6.26 -4.94
CA CYS A 46 -26.69 4.98 -4.44
C CYS A 46 -25.51 3.99 -4.33
N HIS A 47 -25.12 3.70 -3.09
CA HIS A 47 -24.04 2.76 -2.79
C HIS A 47 -24.53 1.32 -2.83
N ASP A 48 -23.88 0.48 -3.65
CA ASP A 48 -24.13 -0.95 -3.73
C ASP A 48 -23.61 -1.69 -2.48
N GLY A 49 -22.77 -1.03 -1.68
CA GLY A 49 -22.21 -1.56 -0.43
C GLY A 49 -21.12 -2.62 -0.65
N THR A 50 -20.64 -2.76 -1.88
CA THR A 50 -19.60 -3.74 -2.24
C THR A 50 -18.21 -3.22 -1.92
N PHE A 51 -17.29 -4.14 -1.60
CA PHE A 51 -15.89 -3.77 -1.38
C PHE A 51 -15.24 -3.13 -2.62
N HIS A 52 -15.58 -3.61 -3.82
CA HIS A 52 -15.06 -3.08 -5.10
C HIS A 52 -15.39 -1.59 -5.29
N GLU A 53 -16.64 -1.20 -5.02
CA GLU A 53 -17.04 0.20 -5.05
C GLU A 53 -16.27 1.02 -4.00
N ALA A 54 -16.18 0.52 -2.77
CA ALA A 54 -15.52 1.21 -1.66
C ALA A 54 -14.01 1.47 -1.92
N VAL A 55 -13.33 0.55 -2.60
CA VAL A 55 -11.87 0.62 -2.86
C VAL A 55 -11.50 1.40 -4.13
N THR A 56 -12.50 1.79 -4.93
CA THR A 56 -12.31 2.52 -6.20
C THR A 56 -11.46 3.78 -6.03
N GLY A 57 -11.73 4.60 -5.00
CA GLY A 57 -10.96 5.83 -4.73
C GLY A 57 -9.48 5.56 -4.41
N VAL A 58 -9.20 4.49 -3.66
CA VAL A 58 -7.84 4.07 -3.29
C VAL A 58 -7.06 3.63 -4.54
N LEU A 59 -7.73 2.89 -5.43
CA LEU A 59 -7.18 2.43 -6.70
C LEU A 59 -6.88 3.59 -7.66
N LEU A 60 -7.75 4.60 -7.74
CA LEU A 60 -7.49 5.79 -8.55
C LEU A 60 -6.24 6.53 -8.06
N MET A 61 -6.09 6.63 -6.74
CA MET A 61 -4.91 7.23 -6.13
C MET A 61 -3.64 6.41 -6.40
N ALA A 62 -3.73 5.08 -6.37
CA ALA A 62 -2.63 4.20 -6.75
C ALA A 62 -2.10 4.53 -8.15
N GLN A 63 -3.02 4.77 -9.10
CA GLN A 63 -2.66 5.07 -10.48
C GLN A 63 -1.94 6.40 -10.66
N LEU A 64 -2.26 7.40 -9.84
CA LEU A 64 -1.54 8.68 -9.83
C LEU A 64 -0.06 8.47 -9.50
N PHE A 65 0.23 7.56 -8.56
CA PHE A 65 1.58 7.22 -8.12
C PHE A 65 2.18 6.03 -8.85
N SER A 66 1.66 5.67 -10.03
CA SER A 66 2.22 4.62 -10.87
C SER A 66 2.10 3.19 -10.30
N ILE A 67 1.16 2.98 -9.37
CA ILE A 67 0.90 1.72 -8.69
C ILE A 67 -0.36 1.07 -9.26
N MET A 68 -0.33 -0.26 -9.39
CA MET A 68 -1.46 -1.11 -9.76
C MET A 68 -2.26 -0.65 -11.01
N PRO A 69 -1.69 -0.79 -12.23
CA PRO A 69 -2.27 -0.27 -13.46
C PRO A 69 -3.43 -1.13 -14.00
N VAL A 70 -4.53 -1.21 -13.26
CA VAL A 70 -5.77 -1.93 -13.64
C VAL A 70 -6.71 -1.00 -14.41
N CYS A 71 -7.30 -1.47 -15.50
CA CYS A 71 -8.29 -0.73 -16.27
C CYS A 71 -9.71 -1.08 -15.80
N GLY A 72 -10.65 -0.12 -15.94
CA GLY A 72 -12.07 -0.34 -15.63
C GLY A 72 -12.45 -0.16 -14.17
N ILE A 73 -11.63 0.52 -13.35
CA ILE A 73 -11.85 0.67 -11.90
C ILE A 73 -13.15 1.42 -11.57
N LEU A 74 -13.53 2.41 -12.38
CA LEU A 74 -14.75 3.20 -12.19
C LEU A 74 -16.04 2.45 -12.55
N ALA A 75 -15.94 1.23 -13.11
CA ALA A 75 -17.11 0.45 -13.44
C ALA A 75 -17.70 -0.20 -12.17
N LYS A 76 -19.01 -0.09 -11.97
CA LYS A 76 -19.72 -0.77 -10.87
C LYS A 76 -19.56 -2.30 -10.91
N ASP A 77 -19.55 -2.88 -12.11
CA ASP A 77 -19.36 -4.32 -12.29
C ASP A 77 -17.87 -4.72 -12.25
N PRO A 78 -17.43 -5.54 -11.28
CA PRO A 78 -16.04 -6.00 -11.17
C PRO A 78 -15.58 -6.81 -12.38
N ARG A 79 -16.48 -7.39 -13.18
CA ARG A 79 -16.12 -8.13 -14.41
C ARG A 79 -15.53 -7.24 -15.51
N LYS A 80 -15.74 -5.92 -15.41
CA LYS A 80 -15.16 -4.93 -16.34
C LYS A 80 -13.72 -4.58 -15.99
N LEU A 81 -13.20 -5.03 -14.84
CA LEU A 81 -11.80 -4.89 -14.49
C LEU A 81 -10.92 -5.71 -15.44
N ARG A 82 -9.89 -5.09 -16.00
CA ARG A 82 -8.96 -5.75 -16.93
C ARG A 82 -7.55 -5.25 -16.71
N PHE A 83 -6.57 -6.13 -16.86
CA PHE A 83 -5.17 -5.75 -16.92
C PHE A 83 -4.71 -5.76 -18.38
N SER A 84 -4.05 -4.69 -18.83
CA SER A 84 -3.47 -4.61 -20.17
C SER A 84 -2.06 -4.02 -20.13
N TYR A 85 -1.11 -4.79 -20.67
CA TYR A 85 0.30 -4.40 -20.82
C TYR A 85 0.52 -3.20 -21.74
N VAL A 86 -0.46 -2.88 -22.59
CA VAL A 86 -0.36 -1.83 -23.63
C VAL A 86 -1.08 -0.55 -23.23
N SER A 87 -1.72 -0.52 -22.05
CA SER A 87 -2.41 0.68 -21.58
C SER A 87 -1.43 1.81 -21.24
N GLY A 88 -1.84 3.07 -21.40
CA GLY A 88 -1.03 4.22 -20.98
C GLY A 88 -0.63 4.17 -19.50
N ARG A 89 -1.50 3.60 -18.65
CA ARG A 89 -1.22 3.34 -17.23
C ARG A 89 -0.07 2.34 -17.03
N ALA A 90 -0.02 1.29 -17.84
CA ALA A 90 1.06 0.32 -17.82
C ALA A 90 2.38 0.93 -18.31
N PHE A 91 2.33 1.79 -19.35
CA PHE A 91 3.51 2.54 -19.80
C PHE A 91 4.06 3.45 -18.70
N TYR A 92 3.19 4.18 -17.99
CA TYR A 92 3.59 4.99 -16.83
C TYR A 92 4.24 4.15 -15.73
N ALA A 93 3.68 2.97 -15.44
CA ALA A 93 4.26 1.98 -14.54
C ALA A 93 5.66 1.50 -14.97
N TYR A 94 5.87 1.23 -16.26
CA TYR A 94 7.19 0.86 -16.76
C TYR A 94 8.20 1.98 -16.67
N PHE A 95 7.80 3.21 -17.00
CA PHE A 95 8.66 4.38 -16.87
C PHE A 95 9.15 4.56 -15.42
N CYS A 96 8.24 4.53 -14.45
CA CYS A 96 8.60 4.64 -13.04
C CYS A 96 9.42 3.44 -12.55
N ALA A 97 9.13 2.22 -13.02
CA ALA A 97 9.92 1.03 -12.73
C ALA A 97 11.37 1.13 -13.20
N THR A 98 11.59 1.63 -14.41
CA THR A 98 12.94 1.83 -14.93
C THR A 98 13.70 2.93 -14.17
N GLY A 99 13.04 4.05 -13.86
CA GLY A 99 13.65 5.15 -13.11
C GLY A 99 14.00 4.79 -11.67
N ILE A 100 13.08 4.15 -10.95
CA ILE A 100 13.31 3.66 -9.58
C ILE A 100 14.35 2.52 -9.58
N GLY A 101 14.32 1.64 -10.59
CA GLY A 101 15.33 0.60 -10.79
C GLY A 101 16.73 1.20 -10.90
N PHE A 102 16.89 2.23 -11.74
CA PHE A 102 18.15 2.95 -11.87
C PHE A 102 18.62 3.58 -10.54
N MET A 103 17.72 4.25 -9.81
CA MET A 103 18.06 4.81 -8.50
C MET A 103 18.47 3.74 -7.49
N ALA A 104 17.76 2.61 -7.45
CA ALA A 104 18.07 1.49 -6.56
C ALA A 104 19.46 0.90 -6.88
N THR A 105 19.77 0.68 -8.16
CA THR A 105 21.09 0.20 -8.59
C THR A 105 22.20 1.18 -8.19
N MET A 106 22.00 2.48 -8.40
CA MET A 106 23.00 3.48 -8.01
C MET A 106 23.17 3.57 -6.49
N ALA A 107 22.09 3.48 -5.72
CA ALA A 107 22.14 3.48 -4.26
C ALA A 107 22.88 2.24 -3.71
N LEU A 108 22.60 1.05 -4.26
CA LEU A 108 23.30 -0.19 -3.92
C LEU A 108 24.78 -0.13 -4.29
N TYR A 109 25.09 0.35 -5.50
CA TYR A 109 26.47 0.50 -5.95
C TYR A 109 27.25 1.48 -5.06
N PHE A 110 26.63 2.59 -4.66
CA PHE A 110 27.24 3.56 -3.74
C PHE A 110 27.45 3.00 -2.33
N PHE A 111 26.55 2.14 -1.85
CA PHE A 111 26.69 1.45 -0.57
C PHE A 111 27.85 0.45 -0.57
N VAL A 112 27.99 -0.36 -1.63
CA VAL A 112 29.02 -1.42 -1.73
C VAL A 112 30.39 -0.88 -2.08
N SER A 113 30.48 0.09 -2.99
CA SER A 113 31.77 0.52 -3.57
C SER A 113 32.53 1.54 -2.71
N LYS A 114 31.88 2.07 -1.66
CA LYS A 114 32.45 3.08 -0.76
C LYS A 114 32.43 2.52 0.65
N ARG A 115 33.17 3.16 1.57
CA ARG A 115 33.17 2.75 2.99
C ARG A 115 31.74 2.55 3.49
N TYR A 116 31.52 1.39 4.13
CA TYR A 116 30.26 1.03 4.76
C TYR A 116 29.83 2.14 5.70
N ASN A 117 28.63 2.65 5.47
CA ASN A 117 28.02 3.70 6.26
C ASN A 117 26.53 3.40 6.37
N PHE A 118 26.01 3.47 7.60
CA PHE A 118 24.63 3.16 7.91
C PHE A 118 23.62 3.97 7.08
N GLN A 119 23.87 5.26 6.84
CA GLN A 119 22.97 6.12 6.05
C GLN A 119 22.91 5.68 4.57
N LYS A 120 24.02 5.18 4.03
CA LYS A 120 24.04 4.61 2.66
C LYS A 120 23.24 3.32 2.59
N MET A 121 23.32 2.48 3.61
CA MET A 121 22.51 1.26 3.71
C MET A 121 21.01 1.58 3.75
N VAL A 122 20.60 2.56 4.58
CA VAL A 122 19.20 3.02 4.67
C VAL A 122 18.70 3.49 3.31
N THR A 123 19.52 4.27 2.58
CA THR A 123 19.18 4.74 1.23
C THR A 123 19.02 3.59 0.23
N ALA A 124 19.95 2.63 0.24
CA ALA A 124 19.88 1.46 -0.63
C ALA A 124 18.65 0.58 -0.32
N PHE A 125 18.36 0.37 0.97
CA PHE A 125 17.18 -0.35 1.43
C PHE A 125 15.89 0.34 0.93
N PHE A 126 15.78 1.65 1.11
CA PHE A 126 14.60 2.42 0.69
C PHE A 126 14.25 2.25 -0.79
N TYR A 127 15.21 2.42 -1.69
CA TYR A 127 14.94 2.31 -3.13
C TYR A 127 14.72 0.86 -3.58
N THR A 128 15.45 -0.10 -2.99
CA THR A 128 15.29 -1.53 -3.30
C THR A 128 13.93 -2.05 -2.84
N TYR A 129 13.51 -1.66 -1.63
CA TYR A 129 12.18 -1.95 -1.09
C TYR A 129 11.08 -1.44 -2.03
N ASN A 130 11.17 -0.17 -2.42
CA ASN A 130 10.17 0.46 -3.29
C ASN A 130 10.10 -0.21 -4.67
N LEU A 131 11.25 -0.51 -5.28
CA LEU A 131 11.29 -1.25 -6.54
C LEU A 131 10.56 -2.60 -6.43
N TYR A 132 10.83 -3.33 -5.34
CA TYR A 132 10.21 -4.63 -5.11
C TYR A 132 8.70 -4.51 -4.82
N ALA A 133 8.28 -3.51 -4.03
CA ALA A 133 6.86 -3.22 -3.80
C ALA A 133 6.11 -2.96 -5.12
N MET A 134 6.67 -2.13 -6.00
CA MET A 134 6.09 -1.85 -7.32
C MET A 134 5.96 -3.11 -8.17
N PHE A 135 6.97 -3.99 -8.15
CA PHE A 135 6.89 -5.29 -8.82
C PHE A 135 5.76 -6.17 -8.26
N ARG A 136 5.59 -6.23 -6.93
CA ARG A 136 4.51 -6.98 -6.28
C ARG A 136 3.12 -6.42 -6.63
N PHE A 137 2.94 -5.11 -6.62
CA PHE A 137 1.69 -4.48 -7.06
C PHE A 137 1.42 -4.70 -8.55
N GLY A 138 2.46 -4.75 -9.39
CA GLY A 138 2.32 -5.12 -10.80
C GLY A 138 1.84 -6.56 -11.01
N GLN A 139 2.29 -7.50 -10.18
CA GLN A 139 1.76 -8.88 -10.18
C GLN A 139 0.33 -8.94 -9.65
N LEU A 140 0.04 -8.22 -8.57
CA LEU A 140 -1.29 -8.15 -7.99
C LEU A 140 -2.30 -7.60 -9.00
N ALA A 141 -1.94 -6.55 -9.74
CA ALA A 141 -2.79 -5.93 -10.77
C ALA A 141 -3.30 -6.95 -11.81
N LYS A 142 -2.51 -7.98 -12.13
CA LYS A 142 -2.91 -9.04 -13.07
C LYS A 142 -3.98 -9.97 -12.49
N ARG A 143 -3.91 -10.25 -11.18
CA ARG A 143 -4.80 -11.18 -10.46
C ARG A 143 -6.02 -10.46 -9.86
N TRP A 144 -5.93 -9.15 -9.68
CA TRP A 144 -6.94 -8.31 -9.06
C TRP A 144 -8.35 -8.47 -9.65
N PRO A 145 -8.55 -8.50 -10.99
CA PRO A 145 -9.90 -8.68 -11.55
C PRO A 145 -10.57 -9.99 -11.10
N ALA A 146 -9.82 -11.10 -11.14
CA ALA A 146 -10.34 -12.40 -10.72
C ALA A 146 -10.63 -12.43 -9.22
N LEU A 147 -9.76 -11.81 -8.41
CA LEU A 147 -9.94 -11.69 -6.97
C LEU A 147 -11.21 -10.90 -6.63
N MET A 148 -11.44 -9.75 -7.27
CA MET A 148 -12.61 -8.92 -7.03
C MET A 148 -13.91 -9.61 -7.46
N VAL A 149 -13.92 -10.34 -8.58
CA VAL A 149 -15.11 -11.13 -8.97
C VAL A 149 -15.43 -12.20 -7.93
N LYS A 150 -14.43 -12.92 -7.41
CA LYS A 150 -14.64 -13.91 -6.34
C LYS A 150 -15.13 -13.23 -5.05
N TRP A 151 -14.52 -12.11 -4.68
CA TRP A 151 -14.91 -11.33 -3.51
C TRP A 151 -16.37 -10.89 -3.57
N THR A 152 -16.78 -10.24 -4.67
CA THR A 152 -18.15 -9.76 -4.86
C THR A 152 -19.16 -10.91 -4.84
N ARG A 153 -18.82 -12.07 -5.41
CA ARG A 153 -19.67 -13.25 -5.34
C ARG A 153 -19.93 -13.70 -3.90
N ILE A 154 -18.91 -13.66 -3.04
CA ILE A 154 -19.04 -14.03 -1.62
C ILE A 154 -19.82 -12.95 -0.87
N ASP A 155 -19.52 -11.67 -1.11
CA ASP A 155 -20.24 -10.54 -0.50
C ASP A 155 -21.75 -10.56 -0.75
N GLN A 156 -22.18 -11.07 -1.91
CA GLN A 156 -23.59 -11.27 -2.28
C GLN A 156 -24.28 -12.38 -1.50
N THR A 157 -23.54 -13.36 -0.95
CA THR A 157 -24.12 -14.44 -0.13
C THR A 157 -24.30 -14.06 1.34
N LEU A 158 -23.65 -12.98 1.76
CA LEU A 158 -23.70 -12.48 3.13
C LEU A 158 -25.05 -11.81 3.43
N PRO A 159 -25.46 -11.76 4.72
CA PRO A 159 -26.72 -11.12 5.10
C PRO A 159 -26.88 -9.72 4.50
N PRO A 160 -28.06 -9.37 3.94
CA PRO A 160 -28.27 -8.08 3.30
C PRO A 160 -28.11 -6.95 4.32
N GLN A 161 -27.53 -5.84 3.85
CA GLN A 161 -27.43 -4.61 4.64
C GLN A 161 -28.80 -3.92 4.65
N LYS A 162 -29.26 -3.55 5.86
CA LYS A 162 -30.64 -3.10 6.07
C LYS A 162 -30.86 -1.70 5.51
N ASP A 163 -29.88 -0.82 5.72
CA ASP A 163 -29.98 0.60 5.39
C ASP A 163 -28.91 1.06 4.40
N GLU A 164 -29.19 2.12 3.64
CA GLU A 164 -28.19 2.78 2.77
C GLU A 164 -26.97 3.27 3.56
N PHE A 165 -27.18 3.68 4.82
CA PHE A 165 -26.10 4.09 5.72
C PHE A 165 -25.12 2.93 6.00
N GLU A 166 -25.62 1.72 6.23
CA GLU A 166 -24.76 0.54 6.43
C GLU A 166 -23.95 0.21 5.17
N ARG A 167 -24.54 0.40 3.98
CA ARG A 167 -23.87 0.22 2.68
C ARG A 167 -22.76 1.25 2.49
N ALA A 168 -23.02 2.51 2.83
CA ALA A 168 -22.06 3.61 2.71
C ALA A 168 -20.94 3.56 3.76
N THR A 169 -21.16 2.93 4.91
CA THR A 169 -20.22 2.95 6.06
C THR A 169 -18.83 2.44 5.71
N LEU A 170 -18.73 1.34 4.95
CA LEU A 170 -17.43 0.78 4.56
C LEU A 170 -16.67 1.74 3.63
N GLY A 171 -17.35 2.26 2.61
CA GLY A 171 -16.78 3.24 1.67
C GLY A 171 -16.34 4.52 2.38
N TYR A 172 -17.15 5.04 3.30
CA TYR A 172 -16.80 6.22 4.10
C TYR A 172 -15.57 5.98 4.97
N ARG A 173 -15.50 4.84 5.69
CA ARG A 173 -14.35 4.51 6.54
C ARG A 173 -13.06 4.36 5.73
N ILE A 174 -13.12 3.67 4.59
CA ILE A 174 -11.97 3.54 3.67
C ILE A 174 -11.54 4.91 3.14
N LYS A 175 -12.48 5.74 2.70
CA LYS A 175 -12.20 7.09 2.18
C LYS A 175 -11.55 7.97 3.25
N LEU A 176 -12.13 8.01 4.45
CA LEU A 176 -11.60 8.80 5.57
C LEU A 176 -10.18 8.34 5.94
N CYS A 177 -9.97 7.03 6.11
CA CYS A 177 -8.65 6.47 6.42
C CYS A 177 -7.62 6.80 5.33
N SER A 178 -8.01 6.70 4.05
CA SER A 178 -7.15 7.05 2.92
C SER A 178 -6.75 8.52 2.93
N ILE A 179 -7.70 9.43 3.16
CA ILE A 179 -7.42 10.87 3.26
C ILE A 179 -6.46 11.15 4.41
N LEU A 180 -6.69 10.54 5.59
CA LEU A 180 -5.84 10.73 6.77
C LEU A 180 -4.41 10.25 6.51
N VAL A 181 -4.22 9.00 6.07
CA VAL A 181 -2.89 8.43 5.82
C VAL A 181 -2.12 9.22 4.76
N MET A 182 -2.80 9.67 3.71
CA MET A 182 -2.15 10.40 2.63
C MET A 182 -1.79 11.84 3.01
N THR A 183 -2.63 12.49 3.82
CA THR A 183 -2.34 13.83 4.35
C THR A 183 -1.13 13.76 5.29
N LEU A 184 -1.05 12.74 6.13
CA LEU A 184 0.12 12.49 6.98
C LEU A 184 1.37 12.18 6.15
N SER A 185 1.26 11.36 5.11
CA SER A 185 2.39 11.10 4.21
C SER A 185 2.87 12.35 3.48
N LEU A 186 1.95 13.24 3.10
CA LEU A 186 2.29 14.51 2.46
C LEU A 186 2.99 15.44 3.46
N SER A 187 2.50 15.52 4.71
CA SER A 187 3.13 16.35 5.74
C SER A 187 4.53 15.85 6.09
N GLU A 188 4.74 14.53 6.24
CA GLU A 188 6.07 13.92 6.38
C GLU A 188 6.99 14.33 5.23
N HIS A 189 6.50 14.24 3.99
CA HIS A 189 7.31 14.58 2.83
C HIS A 189 7.67 16.07 2.76
N LEU A 190 6.70 16.96 2.96
CA LEU A 190 6.94 18.41 2.95
C LEU A 190 7.91 18.81 4.04
N LEU A 191 7.74 18.26 5.25
CA LEU A 191 8.61 18.56 6.38
C LEU A 191 10.04 18.03 6.15
N SER A 192 10.18 16.88 5.47
CA SER A 192 11.49 16.37 5.04
C SER A 192 12.21 17.32 4.08
N ILE A 193 11.47 17.94 3.16
CA ILE A 193 12.01 18.93 2.23
C ILE A 193 12.43 20.18 2.99
N VAL A 194 11.56 20.70 3.86
CA VAL A 194 11.84 21.91 4.66
C VAL A 194 13.10 21.71 5.51
N ALA A 195 13.21 20.57 6.20
CA ALA A 195 14.39 20.24 7.00
C ALA A 195 15.66 20.16 6.13
N ALA A 196 15.57 19.53 4.95
CA ALA A 196 16.71 19.39 4.04
C ALA A 196 17.14 20.73 3.41
N VAL A 197 16.21 21.62 3.08
CA VAL A 197 16.49 22.97 2.56
C VAL A 197 17.11 23.86 3.65
N HIS A 198 16.58 23.80 4.86
CA HIS A 198 17.14 24.54 6.00
C HIS A 198 18.58 24.09 6.30
N TYR A 199 18.85 22.80 6.19
CA TYR A 199 20.21 22.26 6.36
C TYR A 199 21.15 22.70 5.23
N SER A 200 20.73 22.64 3.96
CA SER A 200 21.58 22.99 2.81
C SER A 200 21.89 24.49 2.74
N ASN A 201 20.94 25.36 3.06
CA ASN A 201 21.14 26.82 3.02
C ASN A 201 22.12 27.32 4.08
N ASN A 202 22.29 26.58 5.17
CA ASN A 202 23.25 26.89 6.23
C ASN A 202 24.64 26.29 5.96
N CYS A 203 24.86 25.64 4.81
CA CYS A 203 26.14 25.06 4.43
C CYS A 203 26.93 26.02 3.52
N PRO A 204 28.06 26.59 3.96
CA PRO A 204 28.77 27.66 3.25
C PRO A 204 29.59 27.21 2.02
N ALA A 205 29.45 25.95 1.57
CA ALA A 205 30.36 25.34 0.60
C ALA A 205 29.94 25.44 -0.88
N VAL A 206 28.72 25.91 -1.20
CA VAL A 206 28.19 25.92 -2.58
C VAL A 206 27.41 27.20 -2.85
N HIS A 207 27.67 27.85 -4.00
CA HIS A 207 27.09 29.14 -4.38
C HIS A 207 25.61 29.05 -4.85
N ASP A 208 25.18 27.89 -5.37
CA ASP A 208 23.77 27.62 -5.73
C ASP A 208 23.10 26.71 -4.69
N PRO A 209 22.07 27.19 -3.96
CA PRO A 209 21.36 26.39 -2.95
C PRO A 209 20.66 25.15 -3.53
N TYR A 210 20.22 25.17 -4.80
CA TYR A 210 19.55 24.02 -5.42
C TYR A 210 20.53 22.89 -5.70
N GLU A 211 21.69 23.20 -6.28
CA GLU A 211 22.73 22.20 -6.53
C GLU A 211 23.25 21.59 -5.21
N ALA A 212 23.40 22.42 -4.17
CA ALA A 212 23.78 21.96 -2.82
C ALA A 212 22.77 20.96 -2.25
N PHE A 213 21.47 21.26 -2.38
CA PHE A 213 20.39 20.38 -1.93
C PHE A 213 20.46 19.01 -2.60
N PHE A 214 20.59 18.97 -3.94
CA PHE A 214 20.61 17.71 -4.69
C PHE A 214 21.87 16.89 -4.42
N LYS A 215 23.05 17.53 -4.36
CA LYS A 215 24.30 16.83 -4.04
C LYS A 215 24.32 16.25 -2.63
N SER A 216 23.71 16.94 -1.67
CA SER A 216 23.60 16.47 -0.29
C SER A 216 22.61 15.31 -0.15
N ASN A 217 21.36 15.48 -0.60
CA ASN A 217 20.29 14.51 -0.37
C ASN A 217 20.35 13.28 -1.30
N PHE A 218 20.97 13.43 -2.47
CA PHE A 218 21.09 12.37 -3.48
C PHE A 218 22.55 12.11 -3.86
N ALA A 219 23.43 12.10 -2.86
CA ALA A 219 24.86 11.88 -3.03
C ALA A 219 25.18 10.60 -3.82
N PHE A 220 24.39 9.54 -3.63
CA PHE A 220 24.55 8.28 -4.35
C PHE A 220 24.44 8.41 -5.88
N LEU A 221 23.77 9.46 -6.37
CA LEU A 221 23.61 9.75 -7.79
C LEU A 221 24.57 10.85 -8.25
N TYR A 222 24.58 11.98 -7.56
CA TYR A 222 25.36 13.16 -7.99
C TYR A 222 26.86 13.09 -7.67
N TYR A 223 27.31 12.05 -6.96
CA TYR A 223 28.72 11.72 -6.85
C TYR A 223 29.29 11.27 -8.21
N TYR A 224 28.52 10.53 -9.01
CA TYR A 224 28.96 10.02 -10.32
C TYR A 224 28.52 10.91 -11.49
N PHE A 225 27.36 11.57 -11.35
CA PHE A 225 26.78 12.39 -12.40
C PHE A 225 26.80 13.88 -12.04
N ARG A 226 27.20 14.73 -12.99
CA ARG A 226 27.08 16.19 -12.83
C ARG A 226 25.62 16.61 -12.68
N TYR A 227 25.37 17.64 -11.88
CA TYR A 227 24.03 18.20 -11.74
C TYR A 227 23.54 18.80 -13.07
N SER A 228 22.24 18.64 -13.34
CA SER A 228 21.52 19.34 -14.40
C SER A 228 20.05 19.41 -14.00
N ALA A 229 19.35 20.49 -14.38
CA ALA A 229 17.96 20.72 -13.97
C ALA A 229 17.03 19.54 -14.31
N LEU A 230 17.15 18.97 -15.51
CA LEU A 230 16.34 17.81 -15.93
C LEU A 230 16.59 16.57 -15.05
N ARG A 231 17.84 16.25 -14.72
CA ARG A 231 18.18 15.13 -13.82
C ARG A 231 17.71 15.41 -12.40
N GLY A 232 17.83 16.65 -11.92
CA GLY A 232 17.28 17.10 -10.64
C GLY A 232 15.79 16.83 -10.56
N PHE A 233 15.05 17.28 -11.57
CA PHE A 233 13.62 17.05 -11.71
C PHE A 233 13.26 15.55 -11.71
N LEU A 234 13.90 14.74 -12.56
CA LEU A 234 13.63 13.30 -12.64
C LEU A 234 13.95 12.58 -11.32
N THR A 235 15.07 12.91 -10.68
CA THR A 235 15.45 12.33 -9.38
C THR A 235 14.39 12.64 -8.33
N LYS A 236 13.96 13.91 -8.26
CA LYS A 236 12.94 14.33 -7.29
C LYS A 236 11.60 13.68 -7.59
N PHE A 237 11.21 13.62 -8.87
CA PHE A 237 9.99 12.97 -9.34
C PHE A 237 9.90 11.51 -8.88
N PHE A 238 10.91 10.70 -9.15
CA PHE A 238 10.90 9.29 -8.73
C PHE A 238 11.00 9.14 -7.20
N ASN A 239 11.75 10.01 -6.51
CA ASN A 239 11.79 10.01 -5.05
C ASN A 239 10.41 10.30 -4.43
N VAL A 240 9.66 11.25 -4.99
CA VAL A 240 8.28 11.54 -4.57
C VAL A 240 7.41 10.30 -4.73
N ILE A 241 7.50 9.61 -5.87
CA ILE A 241 6.78 8.35 -6.10
C ILE A 241 7.13 7.30 -5.05
N CYS A 242 8.42 7.07 -4.76
CA CYS A 242 8.83 6.13 -3.70
C CYS A 242 8.26 6.48 -2.33
N ASN A 243 8.28 7.76 -1.95
CA ASN A 243 7.74 8.20 -0.66
C ASN A 243 6.23 7.93 -0.54
N PHE A 244 5.46 8.24 -1.59
CA PHE A 244 4.04 7.93 -1.60
C PHE A 244 3.75 6.43 -1.69
N MET A 245 4.59 5.68 -2.41
CA MET A 245 4.42 4.24 -2.53
C MET A 245 4.59 3.53 -1.20
N TRP A 246 5.55 3.94 -0.36
CA TRP A 246 5.67 3.43 1.00
C TRP A 246 4.34 3.59 1.77
N SER A 247 3.80 4.81 1.86
CA SER A 247 2.53 5.06 2.55
C SER A 247 1.34 4.32 1.92
N TYR A 248 1.36 4.15 0.59
CA TYR A 248 0.33 3.40 -0.12
C TYR A 248 0.36 1.91 0.19
N VAL A 249 1.54 1.30 0.35
CA VAL A 249 1.66 -0.13 0.74
C VAL A 249 0.93 -0.36 2.06
N ASP A 250 1.16 0.50 3.04
CA ASP A 250 0.52 0.45 4.35
C ASP A 250 -1.01 0.65 4.26
N LEU A 251 -1.42 1.69 3.54
CA LEU A 251 -2.84 1.97 3.30
C LEU A 251 -3.55 0.80 2.63
N PHE A 252 -2.91 0.15 1.65
CA PHE A 252 -3.48 -0.98 0.94
C PHE A 252 -3.76 -2.15 1.89
N VAL A 253 -2.81 -2.50 2.77
CA VAL A 253 -3.00 -3.55 3.77
C VAL A 253 -4.15 -3.19 4.73
N ILE A 254 -4.21 -1.93 5.18
CA ILE A 254 -5.31 -1.44 6.03
C ILE A 254 -6.67 -1.63 5.33
N VAL A 255 -6.79 -1.19 4.09
CA VAL A 255 -8.06 -1.22 3.35
C VAL A 255 -8.53 -2.64 3.07
N ILE A 256 -7.63 -3.55 2.69
CA ILE A 256 -7.97 -4.97 2.54
C ILE A 256 -8.45 -5.56 3.87
N SER A 257 -7.74 -5.25 4.96
CA SER A 257 -8.10 -5.73 6.29
C SER A 257 -9.48 -5.20 6.72
N MET A 258 -9.77 -3.92 6.48
CA MET A 258 -11.10 -3.34 6.71
C MET A 258 -12.20 -4.07 5.94
N GLY A 259 -11.95 -4.41 4.66
CA GLY A 259 -12.89 -5.15 3.83
C GLY A 259 -13.20 -6.53 4.40
N LEU A 260 -12.16 -7.31 4.74
CA LEU A 260 -12.32 -8.66 5.30
C LEU A 260 -13.02 -8.62 6.67
N SER A 261 -12.61 -7.71 7.55
CA SER A 261 -13.25 -7.50 8.86
C SER A 261 -14.72 -7.10 8.70
N HIS A 262 -15.06 -6.31 7.69
CA HIS A 262 -16.45 -5.94 7.39
C HIS A 262 -17.30 -7.14 7.00
N SER A 263 -16.77 -8.07 6.18
CA SER A 263 -17.48 -9.31 5.84
C SER A 263 -17.81 -10.15 7.07
N PHE A 264 -16.88 -10.29 8.02
CA PHE A 264 -17.16 -10.96 9.31
C PHE A 264 -18.16 -10.19 10.17
N ARG A 265 -18.03 -8.86 10.27
CA ARG A 265 -18.97 -8.02 11.03
C ARG A 265 -20.41 -8.18 10.54
N ARG A 266 -20.64 -8.33 9.23
CA ARG A 266 -21.98 -8.59 8.67
C ARG A 266 -22.56 -9.92 9.18
N ILE A 267 -21.75 -10.98 9.23
CA ILE A 267 -22.15 -12.26 9.81
C ILE A 267 -22.41 -12.11 11.31
N ASN A 268 -21.48 -11.47 12.03
CA ASN A 268 -21.58 -11.26 13.47
C ASN A 268 -22.87 -10.50 13.82
N ALA A 269 -23.14 -9.37 13.17
CA ALA A 269 -24.33 -8.55 13.41
C ALA A 269 -25.63 -9.34 13.17
N PHE A 270 -25.65 -10.21 12.17
CA PHE A 270 -26.80 -11.08 11.90
C PHE A 270 -26.97 -12.18 12.97
N LEU A 271 -25.88 -12.80 13.41
CA LEU A 271 -25.90 -13.79 14.49
C LEU A 271 -26.34 -13.17 15.82
N PHE A 272 -25.88 -11.96 16.13
CA PHE A 272 -26.23 -11.25 17.36
C PHE A 272 -27.72 -10.90 17.45
N GLN A 273 -28.42 -10.76 16.32
CA GLN A 273 -29.87 -10.54 16.31
C GLN A 273 -30.66 -11.76 16.80
N HIS A 274 -30.11 -12.97 16.63
CA HIS A 274 -30.74 -14.23 17.03
C HIS A 274 -30.11 -14.81 18.30
N LYS A 275 -29.49 -13.95 19.12
CA LYS A 275 -28.78 -14.38 20.33
C LYS A 275 -29.77 -14.92 21.36
N ARG A 276 -29.45 -16.09 21.94
CA ARG A 276 -30.29 -16.86 22.89
C ARG A 276 -31.60 -17.40 22.31
N GLU A 277 -31.86 -17.22 21.02
CA GLU A 277 -33.03 -17.79 20.37
C GLU A 277 -32.79 -19.26 20.01
N LYS A 278 -33.87 -20.04 19.97
CA LYS A 278 -33.82 -21.44 19.52
C LYS A 278 -33.94 -21.47 17.99
N MET A 279 -32.82 -21.72 17.34
CA MET A 279 -32.75 -21.83 15.87
C MET A 279 -32.68 -23.29 15.42
N THR A 280 -33.01 -23.54 14.15
CA THR A 280 -32.96 -24.88 13.53
C THR A 280 -31.52 -25.28 13.20
N GLU A 281 -31.28 -26.59 13.03
CA GLU A 281 -29.98 -27.09 12.57
C GLU A 281 -29.61 -26.54 11.18
N GLN A 282 -30.59 -26.45 10.27
CA GLN A 282 -30.40 -25.86 8.94
C GLN A 282 -29.89 -24.42 9.03
N PHE A 283 -30.45 -23.60 9.93
CA PHE A 283 -29.99 -22.22 10.12
C PHE A 283 -28.50 -22.17 10.48
N TRP A 284 -28.05 -22.99 11.44
CA TRP A 284 -26.64 -23.03 11.86
C TRP A 284 -25.73 -23.55 10.75
N GLY A 285 -26.17 -24.55 9.98
CA GLY A 285 -25.46 -25.03 8.81
C GLY A 285 -25.26 -23.94 7.75
N GLU A 286 -26.30 -23.15 7.46
CA GLU A 286 -26.22 -22.02 6.51
C GLU A 286 -25.27 -20.92 7.00
N GLN A 287 -25.32 -20.55 8.30
CA GLN A 287 -24.43 -19.52 8.84
C GLN A 287 -22.97 -19.99 8.86
N ARG A 288 -22.74 -21.25 9.21
CA ARG A 288 -21.41 -21.87 9.17
C ARG A 288 -20.84 -21.89 7.75
N GLN A 289 -21.66 -22.23 6.74
CA GLN A 289 -21.22 -22.21 5.34
C GLN A 289 -20.85 -20.80 4.89
N LYS A 290 -21.65 -19.79 5.24
CA LYS A 290 -21.32 -18.38 4.95
C LYS A 290 -20.02 -17.95 5.62
N PHE A 291 -19.83 -18.32 6.89
CA PHE A 291 -18.58 -18.07 7.62
C PHE A 291 -17.38 -18.71 6.94
N ARG A 292 -17.47 -20.00 6.59
CA ARG A 292 -16.40 -20.72 5.88
C ARG A 292 -16.05 -20.08 4.54
N ASN A 293 -17.05 -19.62 3.77
CA ASN A 293 -16.80 -18.91 2.51
C ASN A 293 -15.98 -17.62 2.74
N VAL A 294 -16.20 -16.90 3.84
CA VAL A 294 -15.40 -15.72 4.20
C VAL A 294 -14.00 -16.13 4.66
N CYS A 295 -13.85 -17.22 5.43
CA CYS A 295 -12.54 -17.76 5.78
C CYS A 295 -11.73 -18.13 4.53
N ASP A 296 -12.34 -18.80 3.56
CA ASP A 296 -11.72 -19.14 2.28
C ASP A 296 -11.35 -17.88 1.46
N LEU A 297 -12.17 -16.82 1.56
CA LEU A 297 -11.85 -15.52 0.97
C LEU A 297 -10.61 -14.91 1.61
N VAL A 298 -10.51 -14.89 2.95
CA VAL A 298 -9.33 -14.41 3.67
C VAL A 298 -8.08 -15.16 3.21
N THR A 299 -8.12 -16.50 3.18
CA THR A 299 -7.00 -17.31 2.70
C THR A 299 -6.62 -16.97 1.26
N THR A 300 -7.60 -16.85 0.37
CA THR A 300 -7.34 -16.51 -1.04
C THR A 300 -6.71 -15.13 -1.19
N VAL A 301 -7.19 -14.16 -0.43
CA VAL A 301 -6.66 -12.79 -0.44
C VAL A 301 -5.23 -12.79 0.10
N ASP A 302 -5.01 -13.47 1.23
CA ASP A 302 -3.70 -13.60 1.86
C ASP A 302 -2.66 -14.27 0.94
N ASP A 303 -3.05 -15.27 0.15
CA ASP A 303 -2.16 -15.90 -0.83
C ASP A 303 -1.69 -14.93 -1.93
N HIS A 304 -2.42 -13.85 -2.16
CA HIS A 304 -2.04 -12.79 -3.11
C HIS A 304 -1.31 -11.63 -2.45
N ILE A 305 -1.61 -11.32 -1.18
CA ILE A 305 -1.11 -10.11 -0.50
C ILE A 305 -0.12 -10.38 0.65
N SER A 306 0.09 -11.62 1.09
CA SER A 306 0.94 -11.94 2.25
C SER A 306 2.37 -11.40 2.16
N LEU A 307 2.94 -11.37 0.95
CA LEU A 307 4.23 -10.71 0.69
C LEU A 307 4.16 -9.18 0.81
N ILE A 308 3.04 -8.56 0.42
CA ILE A 308 2.82 -7.11 0.57
C ILE A 308 2.65 -6.78 2.05
N THR A 309 1.91 -7.60 2.80
CA THR A 309 1.78 -7.49 4.26
C THR A 309 3.14 -7.59 4.95
N MET A 310 3.96 -8.58 4.57
CA MET A 310 5.33 -8.71 5.05
C MET A 310 6.17 -7.46 4.75
N LEU A 311 6.11 -6.98 3.51
CA LEU A 311 6.83 -5.77 3.10
C LEU A 311 6.43 -4.54 3.91
N SER A 312 5.13 -4.34 4.15
CA SER A 312 4.63 -3.24 4.98
C SER A 312 5.21 -3.31 6.39
N ILE A 313 5.04 -4.44 7.08
CA ILE A 313 5.48 -4.60 8.47
C ILE A 313 7.01 -4.52 8.58
N SER A 314 7.77 -5.24 7.75
CA SER A 314 9.24 -5.24 7.83
C SER A 314 9.84 -3.88 7.53
N ASN A 315 9.31 -3.15 6.54
CA ASN A 315 9.81 -1.81 6.21
C ASN A 315 9.52 -0.81 7.32
N ASN A 316 8.31 -0.86 7.89
CA ASN A 316 7.94 -0.01 9.00
C ASN A 316 8.80 -0.28 10.24
N LEU A 317 9.02 -1.55 10.60
CA LEU A 317 9.91 -1.92 11.70
C LEU A 317 11.34 -1.44 11.45
N PHE A 318 11.88 -1.64 10.24
CA PHE A 318 13.21 -1.15 9.88
C PHE A 318 13.33 0.36 10.11
N PHE A 319 12.39 1.16 9.58
CA PHE A 319 12.45 2.61 9.72
C PHE A 319 12.16 3.09 11.15
N ILE A 320 11.35 2.37 11.94
CA ILE A 320 11.19 2.65 13.38
C ILE A 320 12.54 2.46 14.07
N CYS A 321 13.19 1.30 13.92
CA CYS A 321 14.51 1.06 14.51
C CYS A 321 15.55 2.09 14.06
N VAL A 322 15.57 2.45 12.77
CA VAL A 322 16.46 3.50 12.24
C VAL A 322 16.17 4.85 12.90
N GLN A 323 14.91 5.23 13.06
CA GLN A 323 14.58 6.50 13.67
C GLN A 323 14.93 6.51 15.16
N ILE A 324 14.60 5.47 15.93
CA ILE A 324 14.93 5.42 17.35
C ILE A 324 16.45 5.38 17.56
N LEU A 325 17.21 4.63 16.77
CA LEU A 325 18.68 4.69 16.80
C LEU A 325 19.17 6.13 16.58
N ASN A 326 18.57 6.84 15.62
CA ASN A 326 18.89 8.23 15.34
C ASN A 326 18.33 9.22 16.39
N SER A 327 17.46 8.81 17.32
CA SER A 327 16.99 9.68 18.42
C SER A 327 18.07 9.93 19.46
N MET A 328 19.04 9.03 19.56
CA MET A 328 20.19 9.16 20.45
C MET A 328 21.17 10.25 19.99
N ASN A 329 21.20 10.55 18.69
CA ASN A 329 22.07 11.59 18.15
C ASN A 329 21.58 12.99 18.50
N SER A 330 22.49 13.83 18.98
CA SER A 330 22.23 15.26 19.22
C SER A 330 21.81 15.96 17.92
N ARG A 331 20.75 16.78 18.00
CA ARG A 331 20.23 17.53 16.84
C ARG A 331 20.66 18.99 16.88
N PRO A 332 21.06 19.58 15.75
CA PRO A 332 21.68 20.91 15.74
C PRO A 332 20.67 22.04 15.96
N THR A 333 19.38 21.83 15.68
CA THR A 333 18.33 22.86 15.84
C THR A 333 17.05 22.29 16.43
N PHE A 334 16.28 23.15 17.12
CA PHE A 334 14.95 22.82 17.63
C PHE A 334 13.99 22.34 16.53
N VAL A 335 14.08 22.92 15.33
CA VAL A 335 13.27 22.54 14.15
C VAL A 335 13.56 21.08 13.74
N HIS A 336 14.83 20.67 13.74
CA HIS A 336 15.18 19.27 13.46
C HIS A 336 14.69 18.31 14.54
N THR A 337 14.67 18.74 15.80
CA THR A 337 14.11 17.95 16.92
C THR A 337 12.59 17.75 16.78
N VAL A 338 11.83 18.82 16.53
CA VAL A 338 10.37 18.72 16.34
C VAL A 338 10.03 17.86 15.12
N TYR A 339 10.73 18.08 14.00
CA TYR A 339 10.59 17.26 12.78
C TYR A 339 10.81 15.77 13.06
N PHE A 340 11.89 15.45 13.77
CA PHE A 340 12.25 14.08 14.09
C PHE A 340 11.16 13.39 14.90
N TRP A 341 10.70 13.98 16.00
CA TRP A 341 9.66 13.39 16.85
C TRP A 341 8.32 13.29 16.14
N PHE A 342 7.96 14.28 15.33
CA PHE A 342 6.74 14.25 14.53
C PHE A 342 6.72 13.07 13.56
N ASN A 343 7.79 12.85 12.81
CA ASN A 343 7.91 11.69 11.91
C ASN A 343 7.90 10.36 12.66
N LEU A 344 8.56 10.30 13.83
CA LEU A 344 8.59 9.07 14.63
C LEU A 344 7.19 8.69 15.10
N VAL A 345 6.42 9.66 15.61
CA VAL A 345 5.04 9.44 16.06
C VAL A 345 4.14 9.04 14.91
N ILE A 346 4.25 9.69 13.74
CA ILE A 346 3.45 9.31 12.57
C ILE A 346 3.81 7.90 12.10
N LEU A 347 5.10 7.56 12.01
CA LEU A 347 5.54 6.25 11.58
C LEU A 347 5.06 5.14 12.53
N ILE A 348 5.20 5.35 13.84
CA ILE A 348 4.68 4.41 14.86
C ILE A 348 3.16 4.30 14.73
N GLY A 349 2.45 5.43 14.63
CA GLY A 349 1.00 5.47 14.50
C GLY A 349 0.50 4.74 13.25
N ARG A 350 1.16 4.93 12.10
CA ARG A 350 0.87 4.22 10.84
C ARG A 350 1.12 2.72 10.97
N THR A 351 2.23 2.34 11.58
CA THR A 351 2.60 0.93 11.80
C THR A 351 1.59 0.23 12.71
N LEU A 352 1.19 0.86 13.81
CA LEU A 352 0.16 0.37 14.70
C LEU A 352 -1.20 0.29 14.00
N ALA A 353 -1.55 1.26 13.16
CA ALA A 353 -2.79 1.20 12.37
C ALA A 353 -2.80 -0.02 11.45
N VAL A 354 -1.74 -0.25 10.65
CA VAL A 354 -1.62 -1.45 9.81
C VAL A 354 -1.78 -2.72 10.63
N ALA A 355 -1.05 -2.81 11.75
CA ALA A 355 -1.03 -3.98 12.59
C ALA A 355 -2.40 -4.27 13.25
N MET A 356 -3.07 -3.22 13.75
CA MET A 356 -4.38 -3.32 14.40
C MET A 356 -5.49 -3.67 13.42
N PHE A 357 -5.53 -3.06 12.23
CA PHE A 357 -6.53 -3.41 11.21
C PHE A 357 -6.32 -4.84 10.70
N ALA A 358 -5.08 -5.27 10.48
CA ALA A 358 -4.79 -6.65 10.10
C ALA A 358 -5.18 -7.66 11.20
N ALA A 359 -4.91 -7.35 12.47
CA ALA A 359 -5.30 -8.16 13.61
C ALA A 359 -6.83 -8.22 13.80
N GLU A 360 -7.55 -7.15 13.45
CA GLU A 360 -9.00 -7.09 13.56
C GLU A 360 -9.71 -8.15 12.71
N VAL A 361 -9.11 -8.59 11.60
CA VAL A 361 -9.65 -9.70 10.78
C VAL A 361 -9.75 -10.98 11.62
N ASN A 362 -8.72 -11.25 12.41
CA ASN A 362 -8.70 -12.40 13.31
C ASN A 362 -9.70 -12.22 14.46
N ASP A 363 -9.73 -11.03 15.08
CA ASP A 363 -10.66 -10.75 16.18
C ASP A 363 -12.13 -10.94 15.75
N GLU A 364 -12.51 -10.36 14.61
CA GLU A 364 -13.87 -10.45 14.08
C GLU A 364 -14.25 -11.87 13.66
N SER A 365 -13.29 -12.69 13.19
CA SER A 365 -13.53 -14.11 12.90
C SER A 365 -13.85 -14.95 14.14
N LYS A 366 -13.38 -14.52 15.33
CA LYS A 366 -13.59 -15.25 16.59
C LYS A 366 -14.88 -14.85 17.31
N ARG A 367 -15.45 -13.68 17.01
CA ARG A 367 -16.68 -13.17 17.66
C ARG A 367 -17.93 -14.06 17.58
N PRO A 368 -18.19 -14.88 16.54
CA PRO A 368 -19.35 -15.77 16.53
C PRO A 368 -19.46 -16.67 17.77
N ILE A 369 -18.33 -16.99 18.42
CA ILE A 369 -18.31 -17.84 19.62
C ILE A 369 -19.13 -17.26 20.77
N GLU A 370 -19.24 -15.93 20.86
CA GLU A 370 -20.04 -15.26 21.89
C GLU A 370 -21.54 -15.56 21.75
N VAL A 371 -22.02 -15.71 20.51
CA VAL A 371 -23.41 -16.09 20.24
C VAL A 371 -23.58 -17.59 20.46
N LEU A 372 -22.67 -18.40 19.91
CA LEU A 372 -22.73 -19.86 19.99
C LEU A 372 -22.73 -20.38 21.43
N ARG A 373 -21.94 -19.75 22.33
CA ARG A 373 -21.92 -20.10 23.76
C ARG A 373 -23.21 -19.77 24.52
N THR A 374 -24.11 -18.98 23.93
CA THR A 374 -25.38 -18.58 24.56
C THR A 374 -26.59 -19.36 24.05
N ILE A 375 -26.39 -20.35 23.19
CA ILE A 375 -27.47 -21.20 22.67
C ILE A 375 -28.06 -22.04 23.83
N PRO A 376 -29.39 -22.03 24.03
CA PRO A 376 -30.04 -22.89 25.02
C PRO A 376 -29.80 -24.38 24.72
N ARG A 377 -29.72 -25.22 25.77
CA ARG A 377 -29.50 -26.68 25.60
C ARG A 377 -30.49 -27.35 24.65
N SER A 378 -31.74 -26.89 24.63
CA SER A 378 -32.79 -27.42 23.75
C SER A 378 -32.66 -27.01 22.28
N GLY A 379 -31.80 -26.04 21.96
CA GLY A 379 -31.47 -25.59 20.60
C GLY A 379 -30.04 -25.95 20.17
N TRP A 380 -29.27 -26.62 21.03
CA TRP A 380 -27.92 -27.07 20.70
C TRP A 380 -27.98 -28.27 19.75
N CYS A 381 -27.35 -28.13 18.57
CA CYS A 381 -27.35 -29.14 17.51
C CYS A 381 -25.93 -29.42 17.00
N LEU A 382 -25.78 -30.41 16.13
CA LEU A 382 -24.49 -30.83 15.60
C LEU A 382 -23.81 -29.72 14.78
N GLU A 383 -24.56 -28.98 13.96
CA GLU A 383 -24.00 -27.87 13.19
C GLU A 383 -23.54 -26.69 14.08
N ALA A 384 -24.27 -26.37 15.16
CA ALA A 384 -23.82 -25.37 16.12
C ALA A 384 -22.51 -25.79 16.81
N LYS A 385 -22.36 -27.08 17.14
CA LYS A 385 -21.10 -27.65 17.67
C LYS A 385 -19.96 -27.53 16.67
N ARG A 386 -20.16 -27.98 15.41
CA ARG A 386 -19.15 -27.88 14.34
C ARG A 386 -18.72 -26.43 14.10
N PHE A 387 -19.69 -25.51 14.10
CA PHE A 387 -19.40 -24.10 13.92
C PHE A 387 -18.58 -23.53 15.09
N ALA A 388 -18.92 -23.88 16.34
CA ALA A 388 -18.15 -23.48 17.51
C ALA A 388 -16.71 -24.01 17.46
N GLU A 389 -16.53 -25.29 17.13
CA GLU A 389 -15.21 -25.91 16.99
C GLU A 389 -14.36 -25.19 15.92
N GLU A 390 -14.94 -24.94 14.75
CA GLU A 390 -14.28 -24.22 13.64
C GLU A 390 -13.87 -22.80 14.05
N VAL A 391 -14.78 -22.05 14.67
CA VAL A 391 -14.49 -20.70 15.16
C VAL A 391 -13.41 -20.72 16.23
N THR A 392 -13.37 -21.72 17.12
CA THR A 392 -12.33 -21.77 18.17
C THR A 392 -10.97 -22.21 17.65
N THR A 393 -10.93 -23.22 16.78
CA THR A 393 -9.69 -23.91 16.39
C THR A 393 -8.98 -23.17 15.25
N ASP A 394 -9.72 -22.66 14.25
CA ASP A 394 -9.10 -22.15 13.04
C ASP A 394 -8.53 -20.75 13.23
N THR A 395 -7.25 -20.55 12.88
CA THR A 395 -6.64 -19.21 12.95
C THR A 395 -6.81 -18.50 11.62
N VAL A 396 -7.89 -17.75 11.49
CA VAL A 396 -8.18 -16.94 10.30
C VAL A 396 -7.52 -15.58 10.47
N ALA A 397 -6.46 -15.31 9.71
CA ALA A 397 -5.72 -14.05 9.79
C ALA A 397 -4.99 -13.78 8.47
N LEU A 398 -4.65 -12.52 8.23
CA LEU A 398 -3.62 -12.18 7.24
C LEU A 398 -2.25 -12.57 7.77
N THR A 399 -1.32 -12.91 6.88
CA THR A 399 0.01 -13.39 7.24
C THR A 399 1.12 -12.60 6.57
N GLY A 400 2.29 -12.58 7.21
CA GLY A 400 3.55 -12.19 6.57
C GLY A 400 4.22 -13.42 5.99
N MET A 401 4.05 -13.69 4.70
CA MET A 401 4.59 -14.89 4.02
C MET A 401 4.26 -16.22 4.70
N LYS A 402 3.12 -16.34 5.40
CA LYS A 402 2.79 -17.50 6.26
C LYS A 402 3.79 -17.77 7.40
N PHE A 403 4.79 -16.92 7.63
CA PHE A 403 5.74 -17.05 8.75
C PHE A 403 5.10 -16.63 10.07
N PHE A 404 4.26 -15.61 10.04
CA PHE A 404 3.51 -15.15 11.20
C PHE A 404 2.11 -14.71 10.79
N SER A 405 1.16 -14.90 11.70
CA SER A 405 -0.22 -14.45 11.57
C SER A 405 -0.40 -13.12 12.26
N MET A 406 -1.06 -12.17 11.58
CA MET A 406 -1.39 -10.87 12.13
C MET A 406 -2.49 -11.02 13.17
N THR A 407 -2.09 -11.11 14.44
CA THR A 407 -2.99 -11.17 15.60
C THR A 407 -2.60 -10.08 16.59
N ARG A 408 -3.52 -9.66 17.47
CA ARG A 408 -3.23 -8.67 18.51
C ARG A 408 -2.02 -9.06 19.36
N GLN A 409 -1.87 -10.34 19.64
CA GLN A 409 -0.75 -10.86 20.41
C GLN A 409 0.60 -10.62 19.72
N LEU A 410 0.68 -10.83 18.40
CA LEU A 410 1.91 -10.53 17.65
C LEU A 410 2.25 -9.03 17.71
N VAL A 411 1.24 -8.16 17.55
CA VAL A 411 1.44 -6.71 17.61
C VAL A 411 2.01 -6.28 18.96
N LEU A 412 1.47 -6.81 20.06
CA LEU A 412 1.95 -6.54 21.41
C LEU A 412 3.38 -7.08 21.64
N ASN A 413 3.67 -8.29 21.17
CA ASN A 413 5.00 -8.90 21.31
C ASN A 413 6.08 -8.11 20.56
N VAL A 414 5.81 -7.71 19.32
CA VAL A 414 6.75 -6.92 18.51
C VAL A 414 6.97 -5.54 19.13
N THR A 415 5.90 -4.89 19.60
CA THR A 415 5.99 -3.59 20.30
C THR A 415 6.82 -3.70 21.57
N GLY A 416 6.59 -4.74 22.38
CA GLY A 416 7.37 -5.01 23.57
C GLY A 416 8.86 -5.23 23.26
N ALA A 417 9.16 -6.01 22.23
CA ALA A 417 10.53 -6.27 21.80
C ALA A 417 11.26 -4.98 21.38
N ILE A 418 10.64 -4.11 20.58
CA ILE A 418 11.21 -2.80 20.21
C ILE A 418 11.54 -2.00 21.47
N ILE A 419 10.59 -1.85 22.39
CA ILE A 419 10.80 -1.10 23.64
C ILE A 419 11.95 -1.69 24.45
N THR A 420 12.02 -3.03 24.57
CA THR A 420 13.12 -3.71 25.29
C THR A 420 14.48 -3.43 24.66
N TYR A 421 14.61 -3.57 23.32
CA TYR A 421 15.87 -3.29 22.62
C TYR A 421 16.31 -1.84 22.81
N GLU A 422 15.37 -0.90 22.77
CA GLU A 422 15.69 0.51 22.93
C GLU A 422 16.09 0.88 24.35
N LEU A 423 15.43 0.31 25.36
CA LEU A 423 15.85 0.49 26.75
C LEU A 423 17.29 -0.03 26.98
N VAL A 424 17.64 -1.15 26.35
CA VAL A 424 18.99 -1.71 26.40
C VAL A 424 19.99 -0.80 25.66
N LEU A 425 19.65 -0.31 24.47
CA LEU A 425 20.51 0.61 23.70
C LEU A 425 20.77 1.93 24.46
N ILE A 426 19.76 2.50 25.09
CA ILE A 426 19.90 3.72 25.91
C ILE A 426 20.83 3.49 27.10
N GLN A 427 20.84 2.29 27.69
CA GLN A 427 21.77 1.96 28.76
C GLN A 427 23.22 1.96 28.28
N PHE A 428 23.50 1.36 27.12
CA PHE A 428 24.85 1.31 26.55
C PHE A 428 25.32 2.66 25.96
N HIS A 429 24.42 3.48 25.41
CA HIS A 429 24.80 4.75 24.81
C HIS A 429 25.18 5.83 25.83
N LYS A 430 24.75 5.71 27.09
CA LYS A 430 25.17 6.61 28.18
C LYS A 430 26.67 6.54 28.49
N ASP A 431 27.35 5.49 28.02
CA ASP A 431 28.77 5.26 28.27
C ASP A 431 29.68 5.84 27.16
N GLU A 432 29.11 6.44 26.10
CA GLU A 432 29.88 7.09 25.01
C GLU A 432 29.76 8.62 25.07
N ALA A 433 30.89 9.33 25.05
CA ALA A 433 30.93 10.79 25.00
C ALA A 433 30.38 11.31 23.66
N PRO A 434 29.65 12.45 23.64
CA PRO A 434 29.05 12.96 22.42
C PRO A 434 30.13 13.39 21.41
N ASP A 435 30.09 12.78 20.23
CA ASP A 435 30.97 13.09 19.10
C ASP A 435 30.74 14.54 18.65
N VAL A 436 31.83 15.31 18.53
CA VAL A 436 31.80 16.75 18.25
C VAL A 436 31.34 16.99 16.81
N ASP A 437 30.16 17.61 16.69
CA ASP A 437 29.52 17.95 15.43
C ASP A 437 30.40 18.90 14.58
N LEU A 438 30.86 18.43 13.40
CA LEU A 438 31.73 19.18 12.48
C LEU A 438 31.14 20.54 12.04
N CYS A 439 29.82 20.72 12.15
CA CYS A 439 29.16 22.01 11.88
C CYS A 439 29.33 23.04 13.01
N LYS A 440 29.71 22.64 14.23
CA LYS A 440 29.94 23.57 15.36
C LYS A 440 31.35 24.16 15.38
N LEU A 441 32.32 23.49 14.76
CA LEU A 441 33.73 23.93 14.77
C LEU A 441 33.97 25.28 14.08
N LYS A 442 33.10 25.70 13.14
CA LYS A 442 33.29 26.98 12.43
C LYS A 442 32.66 28.20 13.08
N ARG A 443 31.97 28.06 14.23
CA ARG A 443 31.43 29.22 14.98
C ARG A 443 32.45 29.80 15.96
N ILE A 444 33.50 29.04 16.29
CA ILE A 444 34.52 29.47 17.27
C ILE A 444 35.66 30.25 16.58
N ASP A 445 35.89 30.04 15.29
CA ASP A 445 36.94 30.74 14.53
C ASP A 445 36.52 32.13 13.98
N THR A 446 35.37 32.67 14.41
CA THR A 446 34.89 34.02 14.00
C THR A 446 34.54 34.92 15.19
N LEU A 447 35.15 34.70 16.35
CA LEU A 447 35.17 35.66 17.46
C LEU A 447 36.59 36.17 17.71
#